data_AF-A0A969W149-F1
#
_entry.id   AF-A0A969W149-F1
#
_cell.length_a   1.000
_cell.length_b   1.000
_cell.length_c   1.000
_cell.angle_alpha   90.00
_cell.angle_beta   90.00
_cell.angle_gamma   90.00
#
_symmetry.space_group_name_H-M   'P 1'
#
loop_
_entity.id
_entity.type
_entity.pdbx_description
1 polymer ?
#
loop_
_entity_poly.entity_id
_entity_poly.type
_entity_poly.pdbx_seq_one_letter_code
_entity_poly.pdbx_strand_id
1 'polypeptide(L)' 'MKLEVGRRSKSFQIVDEQTREPAINPVETVLREGQITGLSSHTVLIHRDGREFAIDDSAAPIRTKEGVIVGTVLVFRD' A
#
# COMPACT_ATOMS: atom_id res chain seq x y z
N MET A 1 -6.75 -7.58 11.70
CA MET A 1 -6.86 -6.97 10.35
C MET A 1 -7.25 -5.51 10.51
N LYS A 2 -6.29 -4.60 10.41
CA LYS A 2 -6.52 -3.15 10.55
C LYS A 2 -6.60 -2.57 9.14
N LEU A 3 -7.74 -1.95 8.80
CA LEU A 3 -7.97 -1.32 7.50
C LEU A 3 -7.62 0.16 7.63
N GLU A 4 -6.55 0.61 6.96
CA GLU A 4 -6.21 2.03 6.88
C GLU A 4 -6.46 2.55 5.45
N VAL A 5 -7.31 3.57 5.33
CA VAL A 5 -7.68 4.18 4.05
C VAL A 5 -6.69 5.29 3.74
N GLY A 6 -5.75 5.03 2.82
CA GLY A 6 -4.71 5.97 2.41
C GLY A 6 -5.26 7.15 1.59
N ARG A 7 -5.69 8.22 2.25
CA ARG A 7 -6.14 9.46 1.59
C ARG A 7 -4.95 10.36 1.25
N ARG A 8 -4.37 10.27 0.04
CA ARG A 8 -3.43 11.23 -0.62
C ARG A 8 -2.56 12.11 0.32
N SER A 9 -1.96 11.53 1.36
CA SER A 9 -1.26 12.28 2.42
C SER A 9 0.16 11.77 2.56
N LYS A 10 1.06 12.45 1.85
CA LYS A 10 2.45 12.86 2.17
C LYS A 10 3.30 12.22 3.31
N SER A 11 2.93 11.13 3.97
CA SER A 11 3.59 10.75 5.24
C SER A 11 3.74 9.26 5.53
N PHE A 12 3.81 8.41 4.50
CA PHE A 12 4.22 7.01 4.67
C PHE A 12 5.36 6.71 3.71
N GLN A 13 6.47 6.18 4.21
CA GLN A 13 7.55 5.67 3.38
C GLN A 13 7.39 4.16 3.25
N ILE A 14 7.40 3.67 2.02
CA ILE A 14 7.35 2.26 1.72
C ILE A 14 8.77 1.88 1.32
N VAL A 15 9.39 1.03 2.12
CA VAL A 15 10.78 0.59 1.91
C VAL A 15 10.82 -0.92 1.86
N ASP A 16 11.81 -1.44 1.15
CA ASP A 16 12.14 -2.86 1.23
C ASP A 16 12.76 -3.15 2.61
N GLU A 17 12.28 -4.20 3.27
CA GLU A 17 12.73 -4.63 4.59
C GLU A 17 14.22 -4.99 4.60
N GLN A 18 14.69 -5.63 3.53
CA GLN A 18 16.03 -6.19 3.44
C GLN A 18 17.04 -5.15 2.99
N THR A 19 16.71 -4.38 1.95
CA THR A 19 17.65 -3.40 1.38
C THR A 19 17.53 -2.02 1.99
N ARG A 20 16.41 -1.72 2.68
CA ARG A 20 16.04 -0.37 3.16
C ARG A 20 15.95 0.67 2.03
N GLU A 21 15.89 0.22 0.78
CA GLU A 21 15.69 1.09 -0.37
C GLU A 21 14.21 1.44 -0.56
N PRO A 22 13.89 2.58 -1.20
CA PRO A 22 12.51 2.90 -1.55
C PRO A 22 11.89 1.79 -2.41
N ALA A 23 10.84 1.16 -1.90
CA ALA A 23 10.10 0.16 -2.65
C ALA A 23 9.02 0.84 -3.51
N ILE A 24 8.61 0.15 -4.57
CA ILE A 24 7.53 0.62 -5.45
C ILE A 24 6.27 0.81 -4.61
N ASN A 25 5.62 1.97 -4.77
CA ASN A 25 4.37 2.24 -4.07
C ASN A 25 3.23 1.40 -4.69
N PRO A 26 2.71 0.37 -3.99
CA PRO A 26 1.64 -0.48 -4.50
C PRO A 26 0.36 0.31 -4.75
N VAL A 27 0.13 1.39 -4.00
CA VAL A 27 -1.04 2.26 -4.20
C VAL A 27 -0.98 2.90 -5.58
N GLU A 28 0.20 3.37 -5.99
CA GLU A 28 0.38 3.95 -7.31
C GLU A 28 0.20 2.90 -8.42
N THR A 29 0.75 1.70 -8.23
CA THR A 29 0.55 0.58 -9.16
C THR A 29 -0.92 0.21 -9.32
N VAL A 30 -1.68 0.09 -8.22
CA VAL A 30 -3.12 -0.22 -8.27
C VAL A 30 -3.92 0.89 -8.92
N LEU A 31 -3.62 2.15 -8.62
CA LEU A 31 -4.29 3.29 -9.22
C LEU A 31 -3.99 3.39 -10.72
N ARG A 32 -2.79 3.02 -11.15
CA ARG A 32 -2.36 3.04 -12.55
C ARG A 32 -2.92 1.86 -13.35
N GLU A 33 -2.82 0.65 -12.82
CA GLU A 33 -3.14 -0.58 -13.55
C GLU A 33 -4.57 -1.07 -13.29
N GLY A 34 -5.18 -0.64 -12.19
CA GLY A 34 -6.51 -1.10 -11.78
C GLY A 34 -6.58 -2.58 -11.45
N GLN A 35 -5.46 -3.25 -11.28
CA GLN A 35 -5.39 -4.66 -10.89
C GLN A 35 -5.06 -4.77 -9.40
N ILE A 36 -5.40 -5.90 -8.80
CA ILE A 36 -4.89 -6.26 -7.48
C ILE A 36 -3.40 -6.53 -7.66
N THR A 37 -2.56 -5.86 -6.87
CA THR A 37 -1.12 -6.13 -6.85
C THR A 37 -0.79 -6.84 -5.54
N GLY A 38 -0.14 -8.00 -5.67
CA GLY A 38 0.59 -8.62 -4.57
C GLY A 38 1.81 -7.77 -4.28
N LEU A 39 2.06 -7.52 -3.01
CA LEU A 39 3.27 -6.82 -2.57
C LEU A 39 4.33 -7.89 -2.33
N SER A 40 5.56 -7.65 -2.79
CA SER A 40 6.68 -8.50 -2.37
C SER A 40 6.66 -8.59 -0.84
N SER A 41 6.70 -9.80 -0.29
CA SER A 41 6.55 -10.12 1.15
C SER A 41 7.64 -9.51 2.06
N HIS A 42 8.45 -8.60 1.52
CA HIS A 42 9.57 -7.91 2.17
C HIS A 42 9.40 -6.40 2.10
N THR A 43 8.17 -5.89 2.23
CA THR A 43 7.91 -4.45 2.19
C THR A 43 7.44 -3.94 3.55
N VAL A 44 8.05 -2.87 4.04
CA VAL A 44 7.75 -2.23 5.32
C VAL A 44 7.18 -0.84 5.08
N LEU A 45 6.06 -0.54 5.76
CA LEU A 45 5.53 0.81 5.86
C LEU A 45 6.08 1.50 7.10
N ILE A 46 6.80 2.60 6.88
CA ILE A 46 7.26 3.47 7.95
C ILE A 46 6.20 4.57 8.14
N HIS A 47 5.54 4.54 9.29
CA HIS A 47 4.61 5.56 9.74
C HIS A 47 5.38 6.81 10.22
N ARG A 48 4.72 7.97 10.22
CA ARG A 48 5.34 9.26 10.59
C ARG A 48 5.93 9.29 12.00
N ASP A 49 5.42 8.48 12.91
CA ASP A 49 5.91 8.33 14.29
C ASP A 49 7.13 7.39 14.40
N GLY A 50 7.65 6.91 13.27
CA GLY A 50 8.79 5.99 13.20
C GLY A 50 8.41 4.53 13.41
N ARG A 51 7.12 4.20 13.56
CA ARG A 51 6.68 2.81 13.64
C ARG A 51 6.76 2.14 12.28
N GLU A 52 7.24 0.92 12.29
CA GLU A 52 7.38 0.08 11.11
C GLU A 52 6.26 -0.98 11.12
N PHE A 53 5.57 -1.13 9.99
CA PHE A 53 4.52 -2.13 9.80
C PHE A 53 4.90 -3.00 8.61
N ALA A 54 5.05 -4.30 8.82
CA ALA A 54 5.19 -5.24 7.71
C ALA A 54 3.91 -5.21 6.87
N ILE A 55 4.05 -5.13 5.54
CA ILE A 55 2.92 -5.16 4.63
C ILE A 55 2.89 -6.52 3.94
N ASP A 56 2.12 -7.44 4.51
CA ASP A 56 1.88 -8.74 3.90
C ASP A 56 0.65 -8.65 2.96
N ASP A 57 0.97 -8.20 1.75
CA ASP A 57 0.59 -8.88 0.50
C ASP A 57 -0.83 -8.68 -0.07
N SER A 58 -1.36 -7.46 -0.06
CA SER A 58 -2.21 -7.01 -1.18
C SER A 58 -2.61 -5.54 -1.10
N ALA A 59 -2.63 -4.91 -2.28
CA ALA A 59 -3.37 -3.69 -2.51
C ALA A 59 -4.47 -3.95 -3.56
N ALA A 60 -5.69 -3.49 -3.26
CA ALA A 60 -6.85 -3.69 -4.13
C ALA A 60 -7.54 -2.37 -4.47
N PRO A 61 -7.94 -2.14 -5.74
CA PRO A 61 -8.61 -0.91 -6.14
C PRO A 61 -10.04 -0.87 -5.60
N ILE A 62 -10.45 0.29 -5.10
CA ILE A 62 -11.84 0.61 -4.78
C ILE A 62 -12.46 1.19 -6.04
N ARG A 63 -13.49 0.52 -6.56
CA ARG A 63 -14.18 0.90 -7.79
C ARG A 63 -15.59 1.41 -7.50
N THR A 64 -16.05 2.42 -8.24
CA THR A 64 -17.46 2.81 -8.28
C THR A 64 -18.28 1.80 -9.07
N LYS A 65 -19.61 1.95 -9.07
CA LYS A 65 -20.51 1.11 -9.89
C LYS A 65 -20.22 1.24 -11.39
N GLU A 66 -19.68 2.37 -11.81
CA GLU A 66 -19.28 2.70 -13.19
C GLU A 66 -17.88 2.16 -13.54
N GLY A 67 -17.22 1.44 -12.63
CA GLY A 67 -15.89 0.85 -12.85
C GLY A 67 -14.71 1.81 -12.63
N VAL A 68 -14.96 3.06 -12.23
CA VAL A 68 -13.94 4.09 -11.98
C VAL A 68 -13.22 3.81 -10.67
N ILE A 69 -11.89 3.87 -10.67
CA ILE A 69 -11.09 3.71 -9.46
C ILE A 69 -11.14 5.01 -8.65
N VAL A 70 -11.65 4.93 -7.42
CA VAL A 70 -11.75 6.07 -6.49
C VAL A 70 -10.76 6.00 -5.34
N GLY A 71 -10.06 4.89 -5.20
CA GLY A 71 -9.03 4.70 -4.18
C GLY A 71 -8.46 3.29 -4.20
N THR A 72 -7.67 2.99 -3.18
CA THR A 72 -7.04 1.69 -2.98
C THR A 72 -7.13 1.32 -1.50
N VAL A 73 -7.42 0.05 -1.21
CA VAL A 73 -7.27 -0.53 0.14
C VAL A 73 -5.91 -1.19 0.22
N LEU A 74 -5.20 -0.92 1.31
CA LEU A 74 -3.96 -1.62 1.67
C LEU A 74 -4.26 -2.50 2.89
N VAL A 75 -3.87 -3.77 2.82
CA VAL A 75 -4.04 -4.70 3.94
C VAL A 75 -2.67 -4.86 4.62
N PHE A 76 -2.65 -4.65 5.93
CA PHE A 76 -1.51 -4.91 6.79
C PHE A 76 -1.76 -6.19 7.58
N ARG A 77 -0.73 -7.04 7.71
CA ARG A 77 -0.66 -8.07 8.74
C ARG A 77 0.39 -7.66 9.75
N ASP A 78 0.05 -7.87 11.02
CA ASP A 78 0.95 -7.74 12.16
C ASP A 78 1.54 -9.12 12.47
#